data_AF-A0AAN8HCG5-F1
#
_entry.id   AF-A0AAN8HCG5-F1
#
_cell.length_a   1.000
_cell.length_b   1.000
_cell.length_c   1.000
_cell.angle_alpha   90.00
_cell.angle_beta   90.00
_cell.angle_gamma   90.00
#
_symmetry.space_group_name_H-M   'P 1'
#
loop_
_entity.id
_entity.type
_entity.pdbx_description
1 polymer ?
#
loop_
_entity_poly.entity_id
_entity_poly.type
_entity_poly.pdbx_seq_one_letter_code
_entity_poly.pdbx_strand_id
1 'polypeptide(L)'
;MSQNQVILQFRFATFGDSMLQKMNLLRHQRRFCDVTVRINQLEVPGHKVVFAAGSSFLRDQFILQQDSREVQISMIQEAEVGRQLLLSCYTGLLEFPELELVHYLTVASFLQMGHIVEQCTEALTMSGWPGFVQYLFYYETPKTLVIPNITAGCVFRLTQLLVVLYVLGYVCLVQKAYQETDSVVSTVTTKVKGFAFTNASSIKYWDVADYVIPPQGGNSFFVLTNMIVTFRQTRARCPLLPDHSTVCVDDCDCIEGLNDPRGSGIQTGLCENFSTTVKTCEVISWCPLEIDSHLPDHALLDSAENFTVLIKNSVTYPKFNIHRRNIAPHINSSYLRSCEFNRSSDPDCPIFRLKNIVSEAGEDFQDMAVKGGILGIIIDWSCDLDWWAKKCSPKYSFRRLDSRIPNNDVAPGYNFRFAKYYMDQGGEEFRTLFKAYGIRFDVIVFGTAGKFGVVPTVVNLGAALSFLSLVPLVADWFLLTCLRKKDLYSRHKVSYLREDTDSEGETMHTIFGTK
;
A
#
# COMPACT_ATOMS: atom_id res chain seq x y z
N MET A 1 63.12 -58.07 57.01
CA MET A 1 63.84 -56.79 56.91
C MET A 1 63.35 -56.06 55.66
N SER A 2 62.53 -55.03 55.83
CA SER A 2 62.35 -53.95 54.85
C SER A 2 62.49 -52.64 55.63
N GLN A 3 63.41 -51.79 55.16
CA GLN A 3 63.84 -50.57 55.81
C GLN A 3 62.75 -49.49 55.72
N ASN A 4 62.48 -48.80 56.83
CA ASN A 4 61.78 -47.51 56.82
C ASN A 4 62.65 -46.50 56.05
N GLN A 5 62.21 -46.08 54.86
CA GLN A 5 62.84 -44.97 54.14
C GLN A 5 62.42 -43.64 54.77
N VAL A 6 63.40 -42.85 55.21
CA VAL A 6 63.20 -41.45 55.60
C VAL A 6 63.13 -40.61 54.33
N ILE A 7 61.98 -39.98 54.07
CA ILE A 7 61.80 -39.06 52.93
C ILE A 7 62.13 -37.64 53.40
N LEU A 8 63.14 -37.01 52.78
CA LEU A 8 63.42 -35.58 52.94
C LEU A 8 62.68 -34.80 51.85
N GLN A 9 61.79 -33.90 52.26
CA GLN A 9 61.05 -33.02 51.36
C GLN A 9 61.58 -31.58 51.47
N PHE A 10 62.11 -31.06 50.37
CA PHE A 10 62.52 -29.66 50.26
C PHE A 10 61.53 -28.92 49.34
N ARG A 11 61.06 -27.74 49.76
CA ARG A 11 60.27 -26.83 48.94
C ARG A 11 61.04 -25.54 48.73
N PHE A 12 61.32 -25.21 47.48
CA PHE A 12 62.01 -23.97 47.12
C PHE A 12 60.96 -22.88 46.89
N ALA A 13 61.01 -21.79 47.67
CA ALA A 13 59.98 -20.75 47.68
C ALA A 13 59.83 -20.00 46.35
N THR A 14 60.93 -19.77 45.61
CA THR A 14 60.97 -18.95 44.39
C THR A 14 61.30 -19.74 43.12
N PHE A 15 61.13 -21.06 43.16
CA PHE A 15 61.49 -21.93 42.03
C PHE A 15 60.67 -21.62 40.77
N GLY A 16 59.36 -21.34 40.91
CA GLY A 16 58.48 -20.99 39.78
C GLY A 16 58.92 -19.70 39.08
N ASP A 17 59.08 -18.62 39.85
CA ASP A 17 59.46 -17.30 39.32
C ASP A 17 60.85 -17.34 38.66
N SER A 18 61.81 -18.02 39.28
CA SER A 18 63.16 -18.20 38.70
C SER A 18 63.12 -18.97 37.38
N MET A 19 62.22 -19.96 37.25
CA MET A 19 62.05 -20.70 36.00
C MET A 19 61.40 -19.85 34.91
N LEU A 20 60.33 -19.10 35.23
CA LEU A 20 59.67 -18.20 34.28
C LEU A 20 60.62 -17.10 33.79
N GLN A 21 61.43 -16.52 34.68
CA GLN A 21 62.44 -15.53 34.32
C GLN A 21 63.50 -16.10 33.35
N LYS A 22 63.96 -17.33 33.60
CA LYS A 22 64.88 -18.03 32.67
C LYS A 22 64.22 -18.35 31.33
N MET A 23 62.95 -18.76 31.32
CA MET A 23 62.18 -18.96 30.09
C MET A 23 61.99 -17.65 29.30
N ASN A 24 61.78 -16.53 30.00
CA ASN A 24 61.71 -15.22 29.37
C ASN A 24 63.04 -14.81 28.74
N LEU A 25 64.17 -15.10 29.41
CA LEU A 25 65.50 -14.87 28.84
C LEU A 25 65.72 -15.69 27.56
N LEU A 26 65.32 -16.97 27.56
CA LEU A 26 65.38 -17.83 26.36
C LEU A 26 64.50 -17.27 25.23
N ARG A 27 63.31 -16.76 25.55
CA ARG A 27 62.42 -16.09 24.60
C ARG A 27 63.07 -14.86 23.97
N HIS A 28 63.70 -13.99 24.77
CA HIS A 28 64.43 -12.83 24.25
C HIS A 28 65.59 -13.23 23.32
N GLN A 29 66.25 -14.34 23.60
CA GLN A 29 67.28 -14.92 22.74
C GLN A 29 66.70 -15.70 21.54
N ARG A 30 65.37 -15.76 21.37
CA ARG A 30 64.64 -16.57 20.39
C ARG A 30 65.01 -18.05 20.41
N ARG A 31 65.42 -18.56 21.57
CA ARG A 31 65.78 -19.98 21.76
C ARG A 31 64.57 -20.77 22.22
N PHE A 32 64.32 -21.90 21.57
CA PHE A 32 63.21 -22.81 21.87
C PHE A 32 61.80 -22.20 21.69
N CYS A 33 61.67 -21.02 21.09
CA CYS A 33 60.38 -20.47 20.69
C CYS A 33 59.79 -21.33 19.57
N ASP A 34 58.65 -21.94 19.84
CA ASP A 34 57.94 -22.89 18.97
C ASP A 34 56.63 -22.29 18.41
N VAL A 35 56.28 -21.05 18.80
CA VAL A 35 55.14 -20.31 18.26
C VAL A 35 55.39 -18.81 18.22
N THR A 36 54.81 -18.15 17.22
CA THR A 36 54.66 -16.69 17.15
C THR A 36 53.18 -16.35 17.14
N VAL A 37 52.72 -15.54 18.09
CA VAL A 37 51.34 -15.05 18.13
C VAL A 37 51.31 -13.68 17.46
N ARG A 38 50.52 -13.54 16.39
CA ARG A 38 50.35 -12.30 15.64
C ARG A 38 49.05 -11.63 16.05
N ILE A 39 49.13 -10.51 16.75
CA ILE A 39 47.96 -9.69 17.12
C ILE A 39 47.88 -8.53 16.15
N ASN A 40 46.90 -8.55 15.24
CA ASN A 40 46.82 -7.62 14.11
C ASN A 40 48.14 -7.59 13.30
N GLN A 41 48.98 -6.56 13.47
CA GLN A 41 50.30 -6.44 12.80
C GLN A 41 51.49 -6.73 13.73
N LEU A 42 51.25 -7.01 15.01
CA LEU A 42 52.29 -7.12 16.04
C LEU A 42 52.65 -8.58 16.33
N GLU A 43 53.93 -8.92 16.23
CA GLU A 43 54.43 -10.29 16.41
C GLU A 43 55.00 -10.53 17.82
N VAL A 44 54.51 -11.56 18.49
CA VAL A 44 54.95 -11.96 19.82
C VAL A 44 55.50 -13.40 19.79
N PRO A 45 56.83 -13.57 19.65
CA PRO A 45 57.45 -14.89 19.71
C PRO A 45 57.45 -15.43 21.14
N GLY A 46 57.17 -16.71 21.31
CA GLY A 46 57.13 -17.36 22.61
C GLY A 46 57.09 -18.88 22.56
N HIS A 47 56.71 -19.46 23.68
CA HIS A 47 56.66 -20.90 23.90
C HIS A 47 55.21 -21.34 24.09
N LYS A 48 54.73 -22.32 23.31
CA LYS A 48 53.34 -22.81 23.33
C LYS A 48 52.89 -23.15 24.74
N VAL A 49 53.74 -23.83 25.51
CA VAL A 49 53.42 -24.24 26.89
C VAL A 49 53.19 -23.07 27.84
N VAL A 50 53.94 -21.97 27.70
CA VAL A 50 53.81 -20.81 28.59
C VAL A 50 52.55 -20.02 28.25
N PHE A 51 52.30 -19.79 26.96
CA PHE A 51 51.09 -19.11 26.51
C PHE A 51 49.82 -19.94 26.77
N ALA A 52 49.86 -21.26 26.58
CA ALA A 52 48.75 -22.15 26.90
C ALA A 52 48.45 -22.25 28.40
N ALA A 53 49.46 -22.06 29.26
CA ALA A 53 49.28 -21.99 30.70
C ALA A 53 48.63 -20.67 31.13
N GLY A 54 49.01 -19.55 30.51
CA GLY A 54 48.48 -18.22 30.82
C GLY A 54 47.13 -17.90 30.18
N SER A 55 46.79 -18.52 29.05
CA SER A 55 45.56 -18.27 28.27
C SER A 55 44.94 -19.59 27.82
N SER A 56 43.69 -19.85 28.26
CA SER A 56 42.94 -21.02 27.77
C SER A 56 42.58 -20.90 26.31
N PHE A 57 42.31 -19.69 25.82
CA PHE A 57 42.07 -19.44 24.40
C PHE A 57 43.26 -19.91 23.54
N LEU A 58 44.49 -19.52 23.89
CA LEU A 58 45.68 -19.93 23.15
C LEU A 58 45.95 -21.42 23.30
N ARG A 59 45.70 -22.01 24.46
CA ARG A 59 45.79 -23.47 24.65
C ARG A 59 44.90 -24.20 23.65
N ASP A 60 43.65 -23.79 23.53
CA ASP A 60 42.68 -24.43 22.64
C ASP A 60 43.05 -24.19 21.17
N GLN A 61 43.54 -22.99 20.81
CA GLN A 61 44.05 -22.70 19.46
C GLN A 61 45.27 -23.55 19.09
N PHE A 62 46.22 -23.75 20.01
CA PHE A 62 47.40 -24.58 19.74
C PHE A 62 47.07 -26.07 19.64
N ILE A 63 46.00 -26.54 20.32
CA ILE A 63 45.49 -27.92 20.16
C ILE A 63 44.85 -28.08 18.78
N LEU A 64 44.06 -27.10 18.34
CA LEU A 64 43.41 -27.13 17.02
C LEU A 64 44.41 -27.00 15.86
N GLN A 65 45.48 -26.22 16.05
CA GLN A 65 46.49 -25.93 15.02
C GLN A 65 47.86 -26.53 15.41
N GLN A 66 47.90 -27.83 15.68
CA GLN A 66 49.08 -28.53 16.23
C GLN A 66 50.38 -28.28 15.44
N ASP A 67 50.31 -28.29 14.11
CA ASP A 67 51.48 -28.17 13.23
C ASP A 67 51.85 -26.72 12.85
N SER A 68 51.03 -25.73 13.23
CA SER A 68 51.33 -24.33 12.94
C SER A 68 52.34 -23.76 13.93
N ARG A 69 53.30 -23.00 13.39
CA ARG A 69 54.25 -22.17 14.18
C ARG A 69 53.76 -20.74 14.37
N GLU A 70 52.59 -20.41 13.83
CA GLU A 70 52.03 -19.08 13.89
C GLU A 70 50.53 -19.12 14.17
N VAL A 71 50.07 -18.24 15.07
CA VAL A 71 48.64 -18.08 15.40
C VAL A 71 48.26 -16.62 15.25
N GLN A 72 47.26 -16.35 14.41
CA GLN A 72 46.79 -15.00 14.14
C GLN A 72 45.54 -14.68 14.95
N ILE A 73 45.58 -13.56 15.66
CA ILE A 73 44.48 -13.02 16.44
C ILE A 73 44.12 -11.65 15.85
N SER A 74 42.89 -11.52 15.39
CA SER A 74 42.35 -10.24 14.94
C SER A 74 41.55 -9.63 16.10
N MET A 75 42.00 -8.50 16.64
CA MET A 75 41.34 -7.81 17.75
C MET A 75 40.87 -6.42 17.31
N ILE A 76 39.64 -6.06 17.73
CA ILE A 76 39.01 -4.75 17.47
C ILE A 76 39.69 -3.63 18.30
N GLN A 77 40.34 -3.99 19.40
CA GLN A 77 41.00 -3.09 20.36
C GLN A 77 42.51 -2.99 20.10
N GLU A 78 43.18 -2.06 20.80
CA GLU A 78 44.61 -1.77 20.60
C GLU A 78 45.49 -3.03 20.72
N ALA A 79 46.26 -3.32 19.66
CA ALA A 79 47.11 -4.50 19.56
C ALA A 79 48.20 -4.57 20.64
N GLU A 80 48.60 -3.40 21.17
CA GLU A 80 49.63 -3.29 22.21
C GLU A 80 49.17 -3.86 23.56
N VAL A 81 47.89 -3.66 23.93
CA VAL A 81 47.30 -4.24 25.15
C VAL A 81 47.40 -5.76 25.13
N GLY A 82 47.07 -6.37 23.99
CA GLY A 82 47.20 -7.81 23.80
C GLY A 82 48.64 -8.31 23.91
N ARG A 83 49.62 -7.56 23.37
CA ARG A 83 51.04 -7.89 23.53
C ARG A 83 51.48 -7.84 24.99
N GLN A 84 51.12 -6.80 25.73
CA GLN A 84 51.47 -6.68 27.15
C GLN A 84 50.88 -7.83 27.97
N LEU A 85 49.63 -8.22 27.70
CA LEU A 85 48.99 -9.38 28.33
C LEU A 85 49.71 -10.70 28.01
N LEU A 86 50.18 -10.91 26.78
CA LEU A 86 50.96 -12.12 26.47
C LEU A 86 52.34 -12.11 27.12
N LEU A 87 52.98 -10.95 27.22
CA LEU A 87 54.27 -10.82 27.90
C LEU A 87 54.14 -11.05 29.41
N SER A 88 53.01 -10.70 30.01
CA SER A 88 52.76 -10.93 31.44
C SER A 88 52.77 -12.41 31.82
N CYS A 89 52.48 -13.33 30.88
CA CYS A 89 52.63 -14.79 31.09
C CYS A 89 54.07 -15.21 31.48
N TYR A 90 55.07 -14.42 31.11
CA TYR A 90 56.49 -14.69 31.42
C TYR A 90 56.99 -13.92 32.65
N THR A 91 56.40 -12.77 32.96
CA THR A 91 56.87 -11.88 34.03
C THR A 91 56.04 -11.99 35.30
N GLY A 92 54.78 -12.44 35.20
CA GLY A 92 53.81 -12.40 36.30
C GLY A 92 53.42 -10.98 36.73
N LEU A 93 53.81 -9.96 35.96
CA LEU A 93 53.61 -8.54 36.29
C LEU A 93 52.90 -7.83 35.12
N LEU A 94 51.91 -6.99 35.45
CA LEU A 94 51.14 -6.20 34.50
C LEU A 94 50.92 -4.79 35.09
N GLU A 95 51.40 -3.76 34.40
CA GLU A 95 51.31 -2.35 34.81
C GLU A 95 50.70 -1.53 33.67
N PHE A 96 49.63 -0.77 33.95
CA PHE A 96 48.95 0.11 32.99
C PHE A 96 48.15 1.21 33.72
N PRO A 97 47.81 2.33 33.05
CA PRO A 97 47.00 3.40 33.65
C PRO A 97 45.58 2.96 33.99
N GLU A 98 45.01 3.46 35.09
CA GLU A 98 43.65 3.11 35.53
C GLU A 98 42.56 3.37 34.46
N LEU A 99 42.75 4.39 33.63
CA LEU A 99 41.86 4.74 32.51
C LEU A 99 41.75 3.61 31.46
N GLU A 100 42.77 2.76 31.34
CA GLU A 100 42.83 1.65 30.38
C GLU A 100 42.31 0.33 30.96
N LEU A 101 41.89 0.30 32.23
CA LEU A 101 41.46 -0.90 32.93
C LEU A 101 40.36 -1.68 32.20
N VAL A 102 39.39 -0.99 31.60
CA VAL A 102 38.31 -1.63 30.83
C VAL A 102 38.84 -2.24 29.53
N HIS A 103 39.83 -1.61 28.90
CA HIS A 103 40.47 -2.15 27.70
C HIS A 103 41.24 -3.44 28.04
N TYR A 104 42.06 -3.42 29.09
CA TYR A 104 42.78 -4.61 29.56
C TYR A 104 41.83 -5.73 29.99
N LEU A 105 40.73 -5.42 30.70
CA LEU A 105 39.71 -6.40 31.07
C LEU A 105 39.09 -7.07 29.83
N THR A 106 38.76 -6.28 28.81
CA THR A 106 38.10 -6.80 27.61
C THR A 106 39.02 -7.71 26.83
N VAL A 107 40.28 -7.31 26.61
CA VAL A 107 41.27 -8.15 25.92
C VAL A 107 41.62 -9.40 26.74
N ALA A 108 41.78 -9.28 28.05
CA ALA A 108 42.03 -10.43 28.93
C ALA A 108 40.86 -11.43 28.92
N SER A 109 39.61 -10.94 28.84
CA SER A 109 38.41 -11.77 28.71
C SER A 109 38.38 -12.49 27.36
N PHE A 110 38.73 -11.80 26.28
CA PHE A 110 38.85 -12.39 24.94
C PHE A 110 39.92 -13.48 24.89
N LEU A 111 41.10 -13.21 25.44
CA LEU A 111 42.20 -14.18 25.56
C LEU A 111 41.95 -15.23 26.66
N GLN A 112 40.81 -15.16 27.36
CA GLN A 112 40.44 -16.05 28.46
C GLN A 112 41.54 -16.21 29.53
N MET A 113 42.14 -15.09 29.93
CA MET A 113 43.15 -15.02 30.99
C MET A 113 42.49 -14.79 32.35
N GLY A 114 41.88 -15.85 32.91
CA GLY A 114 40.99 -15.75 34.08
C GLY A 114 41.56 -14.99 35.28
N HIS A 115 42.83 -15.23 35.63
CA HIS A 115 43.50 -14.54 36.73
C HIS A 115 43.60 -13.02 36.54
N ILE A 116 43.76 -12.55 35.30
CA ILE A 116 43.80 -11.11 34.98
C ILE A 116 42.39 -10.53 34.99
N VAL A 117 41.42 -11.26 34.44
CA VAL A 117 40.01 -10.86 34.43
C VAL A 117 39.49 -10.67 35.85
N GLU A 118 39.77 -11.60 36.75
CA GLU A 118 39.38 -11.51 38.17
C GLU A 118 39.99 -10.28 38.84
N GLN A 119 41.31 -10.07 38.71
CA GLN A 119 42.01 -8.92 39.29
C GLN A 119 41.53 -7.58 38.70
N CYS A 120 41.29 -7.50 37.39
CA CYS A 120 40.78 -6.28 36.76
C CYS A 120 39.32 -6.00 37.15
N THR A 121 38.50 -7.05 37.32
CA THR A 121 37.11 -6.92 37.78
C THR A 121 37.06 -6.45 39.24
N GLU A 122 37.93 -6.99 40.09
CA GLU A 122 38.07 -6.54 41.48
C GLU A 122 38.53 -5.07 41.53
N ALA A 123 39.54 -4.70 40.73
CA ALA A 123 39.97 -3.31 40.60
C ALA A 123 38.85 -2.38 40.12
N LEU A 124 38.04 -2.78 39.13
CA LEU A 124 36.86 -2.02 38.68
C LEU A 124 35.81 -1.82 39.78
N THR A 125 35.59 -2.84 40.61
CA THR A 125 34.65 -2.72 41.73
C THR A 125 35.19 -1.80 42.84
N MET A 126 36.51 -1.70 42.99
CA MET A 126 37.16 -0.82 43.97
C MET A 126 37.33 0.62 43.47
N SER A 127 37.48 0.84 42.16
CA SER A 127 37.83 2.15 41.57
C SER A 127 36.66 2.95 40.97
N GLY A 128 35.46 2.37 40.91
CA GLY A 128 34.25 3.16 41.13
C GLY A 128 33.35 3.45 39.93
N TRP A 129 32.05 3.45 40.27
CA TRP A 129 30.93 4.00 39.51
C TRP A 129 31.03 5.46 39.00
N PRO A 130 31.90 6.38 39.47
CA PRO A 130 31.85 7.78 38.99
C PRO A 130 32.23 7.97 37.51
N GLY A 131 33.22 7.24 36.99
CA GLY A 131 33.72 7.45 35.61
C GLY A 131 32.78 6.92 34.52
N PHE A 132 32.19 5.74 34.73
CA PHE A 132 31.23 5.14 33.80
C PHE A 132 29.92 5.93 33.72
N VAL A 133 29.45 6.43 34.88
CA VAL A 133 28.28 7.31 34.95
C VAL A 133 28.53 8.61 34.21
N GLN A 134 29.71 9.22 34.34
CA GLN A 134 30.07 10.39 33.54
C GLN A 134 30.06 10.09 32.04
N TYR A 135 30.63 8.96 31.59
CA TYR A 135 30.62 8.56 30.18
C TYR A 135 29.20 8.43 29.61
N LEU A 136 28.29 7.79 30.35
CA LEU A 136 26.86 7.64 29.99
C LEU A 136 26.10 8.97 29.89
N PHE A 137 26.55 10.01 30.58
CA PHE A 137 25.91 11.33 30.60
C PHE A 137 26.64 12.38 29.75
N TYR A 138 27.64 12.01 28.92
CA TYR A 138 28.17 12.94 27.92
C TYR A 138 27.15 13.19 26.81
N TYR A 139 26.88 14.46 26.55
CA TYR A 139 26.03 14.91 25.45
C TYR A 139 26.89 15.63 24.42
N GLU A 140 27.05 15.03 23.25
CA GLU A 140 27.78 15.63 22.13
C GLU A 140 26.92 16.70 21.44
N THR A 141 27.50 17.89 21.24
CA THR A 141 26.87 18.98 20.48
C THR A 141 27.80 19.44 19.36
N PRO A 142 27.27 19.66 18.14
CA PRO A 142 28.08 20.22 17.07
C PRO A 142 28.44 21.68 17.42
N LYS A 143 29.72 22.04 17.26
CA LYS A 143 30.14 23.44 17.32
C LYS A 143 29.53 24.19 16.14
N THR A 144 28.74 25.22 16.41
CA THR A 144 28.07 26.02 15.37
C THR A 144 28.77 27.36 15.17
N LEU A 145 28.83 27.82 13.92
CA LEU A 145 29.41 29.12 13.56
C LEU A 145 28.27 30.13 13.32
N VAL A 146 28.24 31.21 14.11
CA VAL A 146 27.26 32.29 13.94
C VAL A 146 27.84 33.39 13.05
N ILE A 147 27.21 33.64 11.90
CA ILE A 147 27.67 34.64 10.93
C ILE A 147 26.72 35.85 10.95
N PRO A 148 27.17 37.03 11.43
CA PRO A 148 26.36 38.25 11.42
C PRO A 148 26.37 38.90 10.03
N ASN A 149 25.68 38.31 9.06
CA ASN A 149 25.53 38.86 7.70
C ASN A 149 24.05 38.93 7.31
N ILE A 150 23.56 40.15 7.03
CA ILE A 150 22.15 40.42 6.72
C ILE A 150 21.71 39.67 5.45
N THR A 151 22.51 39.66 4.39
CA THR A 151 22.14 39.03 3.11
C THR A 151 21.98 37.52 3.25
N ALA A 152 22.94 36.86 3.93
CA ALA A 152 22.85 35.43 4.21
C ALA A 152 21.68 35.09 5.14
N GLY A 153 21.45 35.94 6.16
CA GLY A 153 20.31 35.81 7.06
C GLY A 153 18.97 35.94 6.34
N CYS A 154 18.83 36.87 5.39
CA CYS A 154 17.64 36.99 4.54
C CYS A 154 17.38 35.73 3.72
N VAL A 155 18.41 35.18 3.06
CA VAL A 155 18.27 33.93 2.28
C VAL A 155 17.87 32.75 3.18
N PHE A 156 18.48 32.62 4.36
CA PHE A 156 18.14 31.59 5.33
C PHE A 156 16.68 31.70 5.79
N ARG A 157 16.24 32.89 6.20
CA ARG A 157 14.87 33.12 6.70
C ARG A 157 13.82 33.01 5.59
N LEU A 158 14.12 33.46 4.38
CA LEU A 158 13.22 33.31 3.23
C LEU A 158 13.03 31.84 2.87
N THR A 159 14.12 31.07 2.79
CA THR A 159 14.07 29.63 2.51
C THR A 159 13.30 28.89 3.61
N GLN A 160 13.54 29.24 4.88
CA GLN A 160 12.79 28.70 6.02
C GLN A 160 11.28 29.00 5.90
N LEU A 161 10.92 30.25 5.56
CA LEU A 161 9.53 30.67 5.38
C LEU A 161 8.85 29.88 4.26
N LEU A 162 9.54 29.67 3.12
CA LEU A 162 9.02 28.89 2.00
C LEU A 162 8.74 27.43 2.38
N VAL A 163 9.67 26.80 3.11
CA VAL A 163 9.47 25.43 3.62
C VAL A 163 8.27 25.38 4.56
N VAL A 164 8.17 26.30 5.52
CA VAL A 164 7.05 26.34 6.47
C VAL A 164 5.71 26.59 5.76
N LEU A 165 5.66 27.49 4.78
CA LEU A 165 4.48 27.74 3.96
C LEU A 165 4.06 26.52 3.15
N TYR A 166 5.02 25.78 2.58
CA TYR A 166 4.74 24.53 1.89
C TYR A 166 4.16 23.48 2.84
N VAL A 167 4.77 23.27 4.00
CA VAL A 167 4.31 22.28 4.98
C VAL A 167 2.92 22.62 5.50
N LEU A 168 2.71 23.85 5.99
CA LEU A 168 1.42 24.25 6.54
C LEU A 168 0.35 24.42 5.46
N GLY A 169 0.69 25.08 4.35
CA GLY A 169 -0.26 25.36 3.28
C GLY A 169 -0.61 24.14 2.45
N TYR A 170 0.38 23.45 1.90
CA TYR A 170 0.13 22.34 0.98
C TYR A 170 -0.09 21.02 1.72
N VAL A 171 0.83 20.61 2.61
CA VAL A 171 0.76 19.29 3.26
C VAL A 171 -0.37 19.24 4.29
N CYS A 172 -0.47 20.23 5.17
CA CYS A 172 -1.50 20.23 6.21
C CYS A 172 -2.87 20.66 5.68
N LEU A 173 -3.01 21.75 4.91
CA LEU A 173 -4.33 22.25 4.49
C LEU A 173 -4.86 21.63 3.19
N VAL A 174 -4.05 21.56 2.12
CA VAL A 174 -4.53 21.04 0.81
C VAL A 174 -4.63 19.53 0.81
N GLN A 175 -3.57 18.83 1.22
CA GLN A 175 -3.52 17.36 1.25
C GLN A 175 -4.20 16.76 2.49
N LYS A 176 -4.52 17.59 3.50
CA LYS A 176 -5.11 17.14 4.78
C LYS A 176 -4.37 15.95 5.40
N ALA A 177 -3.04 15.97 5.34
CA ALA A 177 -2.19 14.86 5.80
C ALA A 177 -2.31 14.57 7.32
N TYR A 178 -2.99 15.44 8.07
CA TYR A 178 -3.33 15.24 9.47
C TYR A 178 -4.53 14.29 9.68
N GLN A 179 -5.26 13.95 8.62
CA GLN A 179 -6.41 13.07 8.67
C GLN A 179 -6.03 11.63 8.39
N GLU A 180 -6.68 10.70 9.10
CA GLU A 180 -6.80 9.34 8.64
C GLU A 180 -7.94 9.26 7.64
N THR A 181 -7.78 8.44 6.61
CA THR A 181 -8.80 8.20 5.59
C THR A 181 -9.39 6.81 5.71
N ASP A 182 -10.68 6.67 5.38
CA ASP A 182 -11.39 5.40 5.25
C ASP A 182 -12.27 5.41 4.00
N SER A 183 -12.37 4.26 3.34
CA SER A 183 -13.21 4.08 2.16
C SER A 183 -14.64 3.71 2.56
N VAL A 184 -15.62 4.20 1.80
CA VAL A 184 -17.03 3.95 2.11
C VAL A 184 -17.45 2.50 1.85
N VAL A 185 -18.19 1.90 2.78
CA VAL A 185 -18.97 0.67 2.56
C VAL A 185 -20.43 1.06 2.43
N SER A 186 -21.08 0.68 1.33
CA SER A 186 -22.42 1.16 0.99
C SER A 186 -23.45 0.05 0.79
N THR A 187 -24.72 0.39 0.99
CA THR A 187 -25.87 -0.46 0.65
C THR A 187 -26.91 0.42 -0.03
N VAL A 188 -27.44 -0.06 -1.16
CA VAL A 188 -28.41 0.66 -1.97
C VAL A 188 -29.67 -0.19 -2.13
N THR A 189 -30.82 0.48 -2.01
CA THR A 189 -32.10 -0.09 -2.41
C THR A 189 -32.85 0.92 -3.26
N THR A 190 -33.42 0.46 -4.37
CA THR A 190 -34.15 1.29 -5.32
C THR A 190 -35.61 0.87 -5.35
N LYS A 191 -36.49 1.84 -5.59
CA LYS A 191 -37.92 1.59 -5.78
C LYS A 191 -38.47 2.52 -6.84
N VAL A 192 -38.83 1.95 -7.98
CA VAL A 192 -39.48 2.69 -9.07
C VAL A 192 -40.98 2.78 -8.82
N LYS A 193 -41.59 3.87 -9.26
CA LYS A 193 -43.03 4.10 -9.26
C LYS A 193 -43.44 4.82 -10.53
N GLY A 194 -44.56 4.38 -11.10
CA GLY A 194 -45.13 4.93 -12.31
C GLY A 194 -46.18 3.98 -12.87
N PHE A 195 -47.06 4.52 -13.70
CA PHE A 195 -48.04 3.74 -14.45
C PHE A 195 -47.99 4.23 -15.89
N ALA A 196 -48.08 3.30 -16.84
CA ALA A 196 -48.20 3.64 -18.25
C ALA A 196 -49.42 2.95 -18.85
N PHE A 197 -49.97 3.60 -19.88
CA PHE A 197 -51.09 3.10 -20.65
C PHE A 197 -50.69 3.05 -22.12
N THR A 198 -50.90 1.92 -22.78
CA THR A 198 -50.53 1.73 -24.18
C THR A 198 -51.72 1.23 -25.00
N ASN A 199 -51.98 1.86 -26.15
CA ASN A 199 -53.04 1.46 -27.09
C ASN A 199 -52.56 0.44 -28.14
N ALA A 200 -51.26 0.31 -28.34
CA ALA A 200 -50.65 -0.42 -29.45
C ALA A 200 -50.48 -1.94 -29.20
N SER A 201 -50.58 -2.39 -27.94
CA SER A 201 -50.31 -3.79 -27.54
C SER A 201 -51.53 -4.45 -26.90
N SER A 202 -51.55 -5.78 -26.90
CA SER A 202 -52.57 -6.59 -26.20
C SER A 202 -52.60 -6.30 -24.68
N ILE A 203 -51.46 -5.87 -24.12
CA ILE A 203 -51.33 -5.38 -22.74
C ILE A 203 -51.54 -3.87 -22.77
N LYS A 204 -52.51 -3.36 -22.00
CA LYS A 204 -52.90 -1.94 -22.01
C LYS A 204 -52.43 -1.15 -20.79
N TYR A 205 -52.28 -1.80 -19.64
CA TYR A 205 -51.91 -1.16 -18.38
C TYR A 205 -50.60 -1.76 -17.91
N TRP A 206 -49.68 -0.90 -17.50
CA TRP A 206 -48.34 -1.27 -17.06
C TRP A 206 -48.09 -0.74 -15.67
N ASP A 207 -47.67 -1.63 -14.77
CA ASP A 207 -47.22 -1.27 -13.43
C ASP A 207 -45.78 -1.73 -13.16
N VAL A 208 -45.30 -1.42 -11.96
CA VAL A 208 -43.92 -1.68 -11.52
C VAL A 208 -43.54 -3.16 -11.68
N ALA A 209 -44.47 -4.10 -11.52
CA ALA A 209 -44.19 -5.53 -11.64
C ALA A 209 -44.00 -5.96 -13.11
N ASP A 210 -44.49 -5.19 -14.07
CA ASP A 210 -44.37 -5.49 -15.49
C ASP A 210 -43.07 -4.95 -16.10
N TYR A 211 -42.74 -3.69 -15.80
CA TYR A 211 -41.63 -2.99 -16.47
C TYR A 211 -40.31 -2.98 -15.69
N VAL A 212 -40.27 -3.36 -14.41
CA VAL A 212 -39.02 -3.42 -13.62
C VAL A 212 -38.50 -4.84 -13.50
N ILE A 213 -37.30 -5.10 -14.03
CA ILE A 213 -36.70 -6.43 -14.08
C ILE A 213 -35.23 -6.38 -13.61
N PRO A 214 -34.78 -7.18 -12.63
CA PRO A 214 -35.59 -7.95 -11.68
C PRO A 214 -36.26 -7.04 -10.65
N PRO A 215 -37.37 -7.48 -10.02
CA PRO A 215 -38.12 -6.67 -9.06
C PRO A 215 -37.45 -6.54 -7.68
N GLN A 216 -36.42 -7.35 -7.41
CA GLN A 216 -35.78 -7.46 -6.09
C GLN A 216 -35.09 -6.16 -5.66
N GLY A 217 -34.72 -5.30 -6.61
CA GLY A 217 -34.01 -4.05 -6.35
C GLY A 217 -32.60 -4.29 -5.79
N GLY A 218 -31.68 -3.36 -6.06
CA GLY A 218 -30.30 -3.50 -5.64
C GLY A 218 -29.47 -2.29 -6.03
N ASN A 219 -28.21 -2.52 -6.41
CA ASN A 219 -27.35 -1.50 -7.01
C ASN A 219 -27.66 -1.27 -8.50
N SER A 220 -28.54 -2.06 -9.12
CA SER A 220 -28.95 -1.90 -10.51
C SER A 220 -30.44 -2.16 -10.65
N PHE A 221 -31.11 -1.43 -11.53
CA PHE A 221 -32.48 -1.71 -11.93
C PHE A 221 -32.68 -1.40 -13.42
N PHE A 222 -33.53 -2.17 -14.09
CA PHE A 222 -33.89 -1.95 -15.48
C PHE A 222 -35.35 -1.49 -15.57
N VAL A 223 -35.61 -0.54 -16.45
CA VAL A 223 -36.95 -0.04 -16.78
C VAL A 223 -37.20 -0.34 -18.25
N LEU A 224 -38.18 -1.18 -18.51
CA LEU A 224 -38.67 -1.50 -19.84
C LEU A 224 -39.27 -0.24 -20.49
N THR A 225 -38.83 0.09 -21.69
CA THR A 225 -39.34 1.23 -22.47
C THR A 225 -39.94 0.79 -23.79
N ASN A 226 -39.42 -0.29 -24.38
CA ASN A 226 -39.90 -0.83 -25.63
C ASN A 226 -39.77 -2.36 -25.65
N MET A 227 -40.57 -3.05 -26.46
CA MET A 227 -40.53 -4.51 -26.52
C MET A 227 -41.10 -5.08 -27.80
N ILE A 228 -40.63 -6.27 -28.16
CA ILE A 228 -41.22 -7.12 -29.18
C ILE A 228 -41.77 -8.37 -28.49
N VAL A 229 -43.02 -8.72 -28.79
CA VAL A 229 -43.71 -9.84 -28.16
C VAL A 229 -44.06 -10.88 -29.21
N THR A 230 -43.64 -12.12 -28.99
CA THR A 230 -44.06 -13.27 -29.79
C THR A 230 -44.96 -14.15 -28.93
N PHE A 231 -46.27 -14.08 -29.21
CA PHE A 231 -47.28 -14.81 -28.45
C PHE A 231 -47.34 -16.28 -28.85
N ARG A 232 -47.69 -17.13 -27.88
CA ARG A 232 -48.04 -18.56 -28.07
C ARG A 232 -47.02 -19.34 -28.91
N GLN A 233 -45.75 -19.22 -28.59
CA GLN A 233 -44.74 -20.12 -29.16
C GLN A 233 -44.92 -21.54 -28.63
N THR A 234 -44.98 -22.51 -29.54
CA THR A 234 -45.00 -23.95 -29.24
C THR A 234 -43.77 -24.63 -29.82
N ARG A 235 -43.44 -25.83 -29.33
CA ARG A 235 -42.35 -26.63 -29.92
C ARG A 235 -42.86 -27.28 -31.20
N ALA A 236 -42.49 -26.72 -32.33
CA ALA A 236 -42.97 -27.17 -33.64
C ALA A 236 -41.89 -26.99 -34.71
N ARG A 237 -42.25 -27.32 -35.95
CA ARG A 237 -41.44 -27.03 -37.12
C ARG A 237 -41.98 -25.79 -37.81
N CYS A 238 -41.09 -24.88 -38.19
CA CYS A 238 -41.47 -23.68 -38.93
C CYS A 238 -40.32 -23.19 -39.82
N PRO A 239 -40.63 -22.45 -40.90
CA PRO A 239 -39.62 -21.84 -41.75
C PRO A 239 -38.83 -20.76 -40.98
N LEU A 240 -37.53 -20.65 -41.27
CA LEU A 240 -36.68 -19.55 -40.80
C LEU A 240 -37.12 -18.20 -41.38
N LEU A 241 -36.73 -17.11 -40.70
CA LEU A 241 -36.92 -15.77 -41.26
C LEU A 241 -36.05 -15.58 -42.50
N PRO A 242 -36.56 -14.87 -43.52
CA PRO A 242 -35.85 -14.66 -44.77
C PRO A 242 -34.63 -13.76 -44.58
N ASP A 243 -33.46 -14.32 -44.82
CA ASP A 243 -32.15 -13.66 -44.86
C ASP A 243 -31.34 -14.25 -46.02
N HIS A 244 -30.28 -13.57 -46.45
CA HIS A 244 -29.40 -14.02 -47.53
C HIS A 244 -28.84 -15.44 -47.32
N SER A 245 -28.73 -15.88 -46.07
CA SER A 245 -28.20 -17.19 -45.70
C SER A 245 -29.26 -18.28 -45.48
N THR A 246 -30.54 -17.92 -45.38
CA THR A 246 -31.63 -18.84 -44.98
C THR A 246 -32.65 -19.11 -46.08
N VAL A 247 -32.65 -18.29 -47.13
CA VAL A 247 -33.49 -18.49 -48.33
C VAL A 247 -32.98 -19.71 -49.09
N CYS A 248 -33.90 -20.60 -49.44
CA CYS A 248 -33.63 -21.83 -50.17
C CYS A 248 -34.52 -21.89 -51.43
N VAL A 249 -34.05 -22.59 -52.45
CA VAL A 249 -34.86 -22.92 -53.63
C VAL A 249 -35.36 -24.36 -53.53
N ASP A 250 -34.47 -25.25 -53.12
CA ASP A 250 -34.69 -26.70 -52.98
C ASP A 250 -34.20 -27.21 -51.61
N ASP A 251 -34.69 -28.38 -51.21
CA ASP A 251 -34.32 -29.03 -49.93
C ASP A 251 -32.80 -29.26 -49.79
N CYS A 252 -32.08 -29.40 -50.91
CA CYS A 252 -30.62 -29.57 -50.93
C CYS A 252 -29.85 -28.36 -50.41
N ASP A 253 -30.46 -27.18 -50.36
CA ASP A 253 -29.85 -25.96 -49.80
C ASP A 253 -29.84 -25.99 -48.26
N CYS A 254 -30.67 -26.85 -47.66
CA CYS A 254 -30.84 -26.96 -46.21
C CYS A 254 -30.09 -28.18 -45.66
N ILE A 255 -29.35 -27.98 -44.56
CA ILE A 255 -28.49 -29.03 -43.99
C ILE A 255 -29.19 -29.64 -42.78
N GLU A 256 -29.59 -30.90 -42.87
CA GLU A 256 -30.22 -31.62 -41.77
C GLU A 256 -29.28 -31.67 -40.54
N GLY A 257 -29.83 -31.32 -39.37
CA GLY A 257 -29.11 -31.34 -38.10
C GLY A 257 -28.14 -30.16 -37.90
N LEU A 258 -28.09 -29.19 -38.83
CA LEU A 258 -27.31 -27.98 -38.64
C LEU A 258 -27.84 -27.17 -37.46
N ASN A 259 -26.97 -26.95 -36.47
CA ASN A 259 -27.24 -26.16 -35.28
C ASN A 259 -26.27 -24.97 -35.24
N ASP A 260 -26.67 -23.85 -35.85
CA ASP A 260 -25.91 -22.60 -35.78
C ASP A 260 -26.18 -21.91 -34.43
N PRO A 261 -25.16 -21.61 -33.60
CA PRO A 261 -25.33 -20.85 -32.37
C PRO A 261 -25.96 -19.47 -32.56
N ARG A 262 -25.86 -18.89 -33.76
CA ARG A 262 -26.52 -17.61 -34.13
C ARG A 262 -27.89 -17.82 -34.77
N GLY A 263 -28.24 -19.06 -35.09
CA GLY A 263 -29.52 -19.44 -35.69
C GLY A 263 -30.66 -19.52 -34.67
N SER A 264 -31.88 -19.61 -35.19
CA SER A 264 -33.11 -19.64 -34.39
C SER A 264 -33.66 -21.05 -34.13
N GLY A 265 -32.89 -22.10 -34.42
CA GLY A 265 -33.33 -23.51 -34.29
C GLY A 265 -32.39 -24.50 -34.99
N ILE A 266 -32.73 -25.78 -34.92
CA ILE A 266 -32.00 -26.86 -35.60
C ILE A 266 -32.68 -27.13 -36.95
N GLN A 267 -31.93 -27.11 -38.05
CA GLN A 267 -32.47 -27.33 -39.39
C GLN A 267 -32.93 -28.78 -39.60
N THR A 268 -34.08 -28.96 -40.26
CA THR A 268 -34.63 -30.28 -40.63
C THR A 268 -34.13 -30.78 -41.98
N GLY A 269 -33.51 -29.92 -42.78
CA GLY A 269 -33.11 -30.23 -44.16
C GLY A 269 -34.21 -30.04 -45.21
N LEU A 270 -35.36 -29.46 -44.84
CA LEU A 270 -36.47 -29.18 -45.75
C LEU A 270 -36.56 -27.68 -46.09
N CYS A 271 -36.94 -27.37 -47.32
CA CYS A 271 -37.16 -26.01 -47.83
C CYS A 271 -38.66 -25.70 -47.91
N GLU A 272 -39.16 -24.92 -46.94
CA GLU A 272 -40.59 -24.67 -46.75
C GLU A 272 -40.99 -23.25 -47.16
N ASN A 273 -42.25 -23.05 -47.55
CA ASN A 273 -42.76 -21.73 -47.92
C ASN A 273 -42.89 -20.83 -46.67
N PHE A 274 -42.10 -19.76 -46.58
CA PHE A 274 -42.27 -18.72 -45.55
C PHE A 274 -43.40 -17.74 -45.94
N SER A 275 -43.41 -17.32 -47.21
CA SER A 275 -44.47 -16.49 -47.79
C SER A 275 -44.88 -17.05 -49.17
N THR A 276 -45.85 -16.43 -49.82
CA THR A 276 -46.23 -16.81 -51.19
C THR A 276 -45.10 -16.62 -52.22
N THR A 277 -44.06 -15.85 -51.89
CA THR A 277 -42.97 -15.50 -52.80
C THR A 277 -41.60 -16.01 -52.37
N VAL A 278 -41.41 -16.35 -51.09
CA VAL A 278 -40.10 -16.72 -50.53
C VAL A 278 -40.18 -18.05 -49.77
N LYS A 279 -39.24 -18.94 -50.07
CA LYS A 279 -39.00 -20.18 -49.33
C LYS A 279 -37.76 -20.06 -48.44
N THR A 280 -37.78 -20.68 -47.27
CA THR A 280 -36.65 -20.72 -46.34
C THR A 280 -36.53 -22.08 -45.68
N CYS A 281 -35.34 -22.40 -45.18
CA CYS A 281 -35.11 -23.67 -44.52
C CYS A 281 -35.99 -23.83 -43.27
N GLU A 282 -36.59 -25.00 -43.10
CA GLU A 282 -37.39 -25.37 -41.95
C GLU A 282 -36.49 -25.72 -40.74
N VAL A 283 -36.89 -25.27 -39.56
CA VAL A 283 -36.22 -25.57 -38.29
C VAL A 283 -37.17 -26.15 -37.25
N ILE A 284 -36.65 -27.00 -36.38
CA ILE A 284 -37.30 -27.41 -35.14
C ILE A 284 -36.92 -26.39 -34.05
N SER A 285 -37.91 -25.64 -33.57
CA SER A 285 -37.71 -24.60 -32.56
C SER A 285 -39.03 -24.21 -31.86
N TRP A 286 -38.99 -23.10 -31.13
CA TRP A 286 -40.16 -22.41 -30.62
C TRP A 286 -40.79 -21.57 -31.73
N CYS A 287 -41.90 -22.05 -32.28
CA CYS A 287 -42.59 -21.47 -33.42
C CYS A 287 -43.90 -20.78 -33.00
N PRO A 288 -44.28 -19.63 -33.60
CA PRO A 288 -43.57 -18.92 -34.66
C PRO A 288 -42.29 -18.23 -34.15
N LEU A 289 -41.31 -18.04 -35.05
CA LEU A 289 -40.07 -17.35 -34.73
C LEU A 289 -40.30 -15.84 -34.48
N GLU A 290 -39.41 -15.24 -33.70
CA GLU A 290 -39.45 -13.81 -33.36
C GLU A 290 -39.11 -12.94 -34.57
N ILE A 291 -40.04 -12.10 -35.02
CA ILE A 291 -39.82 -11.14 -36.11
C ILE A 291 -39.22 -9.85 -35.54
N ASP A 292 -37.96 -9.58 -35.87
CA ASP A 292 -37.18 -8.44 -35.35
C ASP A 292 -36.74 -7.46 -36.47
N SER A 293 -37.44 -7.48 -37.62
CA SER A 293 -37.04 -6.72 -38.81
C SER A 293 -37.18 -5.20 -38.67
N HIS A 294 -38.16 -4.72 -37.90
CA HIS A 294 -38.38 -3.29 -37.68
C HIS A 294 -38.79 -3.01 -36.24
N LEU A 295 -37.99 -2.17 -35.57
CA LEU A 295 -38.39 -1.56 -34.31
C LEU A 295 -39.37 -0.41 -34.58
N PRO A 296 -40.35 -0.17 -33.69
CA PRO A 296 -41.20 1.01 -33.78
C PRO A 296 -40.37 2.30 -33.70
N ASP A 297 -40.72 3.32 -34.49
CA ASP A 297 -40.05 4.63 -34.48
C ASP A 297 -40.18 5.35 -33.12
N HIS A 298 -41.22 5.03 -32.35
CA HIS A 298 -41.47 5.54 -31.01
C HIS A 298 -41.52 4.42 -29.99
N ALA A 299 -40.96 4.66 -28.80
CA ALA A 299 -40.97 3.69 -27.72
C ALA A 299 -42.41 3.36 -27.28
N LEU A 300 -42.69 2.08 -26.99
CA LEU A 300 -44.00 1.62 -26.55
C LEU A 300 -44.44 2.30 -25.23
N LEU A 301 -43.52 2.49 -24.29
CA LEU A 301 -43.74 3.14 -23.00
C LEU A 301 -43.08 4.53 -22.98
N ASP A 302 -43.55 5.43 -23.84
CA ASP A 302 -43.13 6.84 -23.90
C ASP A 302 -43.27 7.55 -22.54
N SER A 303 -44.33 7.22 -21.81
CA SER A 303 -44.72 7.76 -20.51
C SER A 303 -43.76 7.38 -19.38
N ALA A 304 -42.84 6.43 -19.63
CA ALA A 304 -41.81 6.04 -18.68
C ALA A 304 -40.87 7.21 -18.31
N GLU A 305 -40.79 8.27 -19.14
CA GLU A 305 -40.04 9.49 -18.81
C GLU A 305 -40.52 10.14 -17.49
N ASN A 306 -41.79 9.93 -17.14
CA ASN A 306 -42.44 10.51 -15.96
C ASN A 306 -42.37 9.60 -14.74
N PHE A 307 -41.75 8.44 -14.85
CA PHE A 307 -41.59 7.56 -13.71
C PHE A 307 -40.59 8.15 -12.72
N THR A 308 -40.77 7.77 -11.46
CA THR A 308 -39.91 8.22 -10.36
C THR A 308 -39.19 7.03 -9.76
N VAL A 309 -37.95 7.24 -9.34
CA VAL A 309 -37.17 6.27 -8.58
C VAL A 309 -36.79 6.87 -7.24
N LEU A 310 -37.14 6.16 -6.16
CA LEU A 310 -36.64 6.42 -4.83
C LEU A 310 -35.36 5.63 -4.62
N ILE A 311 -34.25 6.31 -4.34
CA ILE A 311 -32.97 5.69 -4.03
C ILE A 311 -32.69 5.85 -2.55
N LYS A 312 -32.64 4.74 -1.82
CA LYS A 312 -32.20 4.72 -0.42
C LYS A 312 -30.78 4.20 -0.38
N ASN A 313 -29.88 5.04 0.11
CA ASN A 313 -28.49 4.70 0.24
C ASN A 313 -28.03 4.90 1.69
N SER A 314 -27.46 3.84 2.25
CA SER A 314 -26.83 3.82 3.57
C SER A 314 -25.34 3.61 3.37
N VAL A 315 -24.52 4.39 4.06
CA VAL A 315 -23.07 4.32 4.00
C VAL A 315 -22.47 4.22 5.40
N THR A 316 -21.38 3.46 5.49
CA THR A 316 -20.64 3.25 6.72
C THR A 316 -19.16 3.47 6.44
N TYR A 317 -18.49 4.14 7.37
CA TYR A 317 -17.03 4.21 7.46
C TYR A 317 -16.59 3.34 8.64
N PRO A 318 -16.27 2.04 8.41
CA PRO A 318 -16.02 1.09 9.48
C PRO A 318 -14.89 1.52 10.41
N LYS A 319 -13.83 2.14 9.88
CA LYS A 319 -12.68 2.59 10.65
C LYS A 319 -13.05 3.64 11.69
N PHE A 320 -14.00 4.51 11.36
CA PHE A 320 -14.46 5.58 12.25
C PHE A 320 -15.76 5.24 12.99
N ASN A 321 -16.35 4.07 12.73
CA ASN A 321 -17.65 3.65 13.22
C ASN A 321 -18.75 4.71 13.00
N ILE A 322 -18.77 5.31 11.80
CA ILE A 322 -19.74 6.35 11.45
C ILE A 322 -20.68 5.83 10.36
N HIS A 323 -21.98 5.85 10.67
CA HIS A 323 -23.05 5.51 9.75
C HIS A 323 -23.76 6.77 9.28
N ARG A 324 -24.05 6.85 7.98
CA ARG A 324 -24.83 7.92 7.35
C ARG A 324 -25.81 7.32 6.34
N ARG A 325 -26.82 8.11 6.00
CA ARG A 325 -27.80 7.78 4.96
C ARG A 325 -28.13 9.04 4.18
N ASN A 326 -28.49 8.90 2.91
CA ASN A 326 -28.95 10.03 2.11
C ASN A 326 -30.26 10.63 2.66
N ILE A 327 -31.16 9.78 3.16
CA ILE A 327 -32.37 10.23 3.85
C ILE A 327 -32.02 10.60 5.28
N ALA A 328 -31.82 11.89 5.50
CA ALA A 328 -31.50 12.46 6.80
C ALA A 328 -32.64 12.21 7.81
N PRO A 329 -32.33 12.08 9.11
CA PRO A 329 -33.30 11.68 10.14
C PRO A 329 -34.40 12.72 10.40
N HIS A 330 -34.20 13.98 9.99
CA HIS A 330 -35.17 15.06 10.12
C HIS A 330 -36.18 15.11 8.95
N ILE A 331 -36.00 14.26 7.93
CA ILE A 331 -36.88 14.22 6.76
C ILE A 331 -38.16 13.44 7.11
N ASN A 332 -39.30 14.09 6.90
CA ASN A 332 -40.62 13.54 7.21
C ASN A 332 -41.27 12.85 5.98
N SER A 333 -42.23 11.97 6.26
CA SER A 333 -43.03 11.31 5.21
C SER A 333 -43.81 12.28 4.32
N SER A 334 -44.15 13.47 4.81
CA SER A 334 -44.81 14.51 4.01
C SER A 334 -43.89 15.05 2.92
N TYR A 335 -42.61 15.28 3.24
CA TYR A 335 -41.61 15.75 2.27
C TYR A 335 -41.37 14.69 1.19
N LEU A 336 -41.23 13.42 1.58
CA LEU A 336 -41.04 12.31 0.63
C LEU A 336 -42.24 12.05 -0.29
N ARG A 337 -43.41 12.66 -0.06
CA ARG A 337 -44.56 12.55 -0.97
C ARG A 337 -44.51 13.55 -2.12
N SER A 338 -43.84 14.68 -1.95
CA SER A 338 -43.86 15.79 -2.89
C SER A 338 -42.48 16.23 -3.39
N CYS A 339 -41.38 15.82 -2.74
CA CYS A 339 -40.06 16.23 -3.19
C CYS A 339 -39.70 15.56 -4.52
N GLU A 340 -39.02 16.31 -5.36
CA GLU A 340 -38.37 15.84 -6.59
C GLU A 340 -36.96 16.42 -6.60
N PHE A 341 -35.98 15.57 -6.87
CA PHE A 341 -34.58 15.97 -6.88
C PHE A 341 -34.33 17.05 -7.93
N ASN A 342 -33.64 18.10 -7.51
CA ASN A 342 -33.13 19.13 -8.38
C ASN A 342 -31.83 19.70 -7.80
N ARG A 343 -30.78 19.79 -8.62
CA ARG A 343 -29.44 20.21 -8.17
C ARG A 343 -29.40 21.58 -7.49
N SER A 344 -30.29 22.50 -7.87
CA SER A 344 -30.31 23.87 -7.34
C SER A 344 -31.37 24.08 -6.28
N SER A 345 -32.60 23.58 -6.47
CA SER A 345 -33.70 23.85 -5.55
C SER A 345 -33.81 22.85 -4.39
N ASP A 346 -33.55 21.56 -4.64
CA ASP A 346 -33.70 20.51 -3.63
C ASP A 346 -32.71 19.34 -3.87
N PRO A 347 -31.43 19.51 -3.50
CA PRO A 347 -30.38 18.52 -3.75
C PRO A 347 -30.42 17.33 -2.78
N ASP A 348 -31.17 17.43 -1.67
CA ASP A 348 -31.25 16.38 -0.65
C ASP A 348 -32.40 15.38 -0.90
N CYS A 349 -33.30 15.66 -1.86
CA CYS A 349 -34.41 14.78 -2.17
C CYS A 349 -33.92 13.45 -2.80
N PRO A 350 -34.32 12.29 -2.25
CA PRO A 350 -33.90 10.97 -2.75
C PRO A 350 -34.76 10.43 -3.91
N ILE A 351 -35.71 11.23 -4.42
CA ILE A 351 -36.67 10.84 -5.46
C ILE A 351 -36.30 11.54 -6.76
N PHE A 352 -36.03 10.75 -7.79
CA PHE A 352 -35.56 11.24 -9.08
C PHE A 352 -36.58 10.88 -10.15
N ARG A 353 -36.88 11.82 -11.04
CA ARG A 353 -37.64 11.54 -12.26
C ARG A 353 -36.70 11.00 -13.34
N LEU A 354 -37.11 9.95 -14.05
CA LEU A 354 -36.25 9.31 -15.04
C LEU A 354 -35.83 10.28 -16.15
N LYS A 355 -36.75 11.10 -16.66
CA LYS A 355 -36.43 12.17 -17.63
C LYS A 355 -35.28 13.05 -17.19
N ASN A 356 -35.30 13.52 -15.94
CA ASN A 356 -34.28 14.42 -15.41
C ASN A 356 -32.92 13.72 -15.35
N ILE A 357 -32.88 12.46 -14.90
CA ILE A 357 -31.64 11.64 -14.90
C ILE A 357 -31.04 11.55 -16.30
N VAL A 358 -31.83 11.20 -17.30
CA VAL A 358 -31.35 11.04 -18.68
C VAL A 358 -30.88 12.38 -19.26
N SER A 359 -31.66 13.45 -19.04
CA SER A 359 -31.33 14.79 -19.52
C SER A 359 -30.06 15.37 -18.89
N GLU A 360 -29.84 15.15 -17.58
CA GLU A 360 -28.61 15.57 -16.90
C GLU A 360 -27.38 14.77 -17.36
N ALA A 361 -27.57 13.55 -17.86
CA ALA A 361 -26.52 12.78 -18.49
C ALA A 361 -26.19 13.25 -19.93
N GLY A 362 -26.92 14.24 -20.45
CA GLY A 362 -26.72 14.81 -21.79
C GLY A 362 -27.37 14.02 -22.93
N GLU A 363 -28.37 13.18 -22.62
CA GLU A 363 -29.06 12.34 -23.60
C GLU A 363 -30.56 12.66 -23.63
N ASP A 364 -31.22 12.30 -24.74
CA ASP A 364 -32.68 12.37 -24.86
C ASP A 364 -33.33 11.06 -24.41
N PHE A 365 -34.43 11.17 -23.65
CA PHE A 365 -35.11 9.98 -23.12
C PHE A 365 -35.79 9.18 -24.24
N GLN A 366 -36.44 9.83 -25.20
CA GLN A 366 -37.22 9.15 -26.23
C GLN A 366 -36.30 8.41 -27.20
N ASP A 367 -35.18 9.02 -27.58
CA ASP A 367 -34.16 8.36 -28.40
C ASP A 367 -33.60 7.11 -27.70
N MET A 368 -33.30 7.21 -26.41
CA MET A 368 -32.77 6.10 -25.63
C MET A 368 -33.83 5.02 -25.36
N ALA A 369 -35.10 5.39 -25.28
CA ALA A 369 -36.20 4.48 -25.01
C ALA A 369 -36.47 3.50 -26.15
N VAL A 370 -36.11 3.82 -27.40
CA VAL A 370 -36.34 2.93 -28.55
C VAL A 370 -35.41 1.72 -28.52
N LYS A 371 -34.10 1.96 -28.36
CA LYS A 371 -33.05 0.90 -28.42
C LYS A 371 -32.52 0.49 -27.04
N GLY A 372 -32.87 1.22 -25.99
CA GLY A 372 -32.33 1.04 -24.65
C GLY A 372 -30.94 1.66 -24.46
N GLY A 373 -30.42 1.57 -23.23
CA GLY A 373 -29.10 2.10 -22.88
C GLY A 373 -28.73 1.80 -21.43
N ILE A 374 -27.51 2.17 -21.03
CA ILE A 374 -27.01 1.97 -19.66
C ILE A 374 -26.59 3.32 -19.08
N LEU A 375 -27.24 3.72 -17.99
CA LEU A 375 -26.95 4.95 -17.25
C LEU A 375 -26.38 4.64 -15.88
N GLY A 376 -25.38 5.42 -15.47
CA GLY A 376 -24.78 5.42 -14.15
C GLY A 376 -25.36 6.55 -13.31
N ILE A 377 -25.90 6.19 -12.14
CA ILE A 377 -26.26 7.12 -11.07
C ILE A 377 -25.13 7.10 -10.05
N ILE A 378 -24.31 8.14 -10.08
CA ILE A 378 -23.05 8.21 -9.37
C ILE A 378 -23.25 9.05 -8.09
N ILE A 379 -23.10 8.41 -6.93
CA ILE A 379 -23.29 9.00 -5.60
C ILE A 379 -21.93 9.13 -4.90
N ASP A 380 -21.43 10.35 -4.79
CA ASP A 380 -20.18 10.69 -4.11
C ASP A 380 -20.42 11.05 -2.64
N TRP A 381 -19.79 10.29 -1.75
CA TRP A 381 -19.82 10.48 -0.29
C TRP A 381 -18.50 11.00 0.29
N SER A 382 -17.67 11.65 -0.53
CA SER A 382 -16.40 12.22 -0.06
C SER A 382 -16.63 13.31 0.98
N CYS A 383 -16.24 13.03 2.22
CA CYS A 383 -16.59 13.83 3.38
C CYS A 383 -15.40 14.08 4.29
N ASP A 384 -15.42 15.26 4.89
CA ASP A 384 -14.56 15.61 6.00
C ASP A 384 -15.37 15.46 7.29
N LEU A 385 -14.91 14.58 8.18
CA LEU A 385 -15.58 14.21 9.43
C LEU A 385 -15.05 15.01 10.62
N ASP A 386 -14.19 16.01 10.40
CA ASP A 386 -13.77 16.93 11.44
C ASP A 386 -14.95 17.76 11.95
N TRP A 387 -14.90 18.16 13.23
CA TRP A 387 -16.00 18.88 13.87
C TRP A 387 -16.35 20.20 13.17
N TRP A 388 -15.35 20.92 12.66
CA TRP A 388 -15.52 22.20 11.97
C TRP A 388 -15.92 22.06 10.50
N ALA A 389 -15.93 20.84 9.96
CA ALA A 389 -16.27 20.62 8.56
C ALA A 389 -17.78 20.68 8.32
N LYS A 390 -18.17 20.91 7.06
CA LYS A 390 -19.57 20.88 6.64
C LYS A 390 -20.17 19.50 6.86
N LYS A 391 -21.49 19.47 7.06
CA LYS A 391 -22.26 18.22 7.16
C LYS A 391 -22.06 17.36 5.92
N CYS A 392 -21.67 16.11 6.12
CA CYS A 392 -21.47 15.11 5.09
C CYS A 392 -22.80 14.77 4.39
N SER A 393 -22.95 15.15 3.13
CA SER A 393 -24.11 14.87 2.27
C SER A 393 -23.66 14.27 0.93
N PRO A 394 -24.50 13.43 0.29
CA PRO A 394 -24.17 12.83 -0.99
C PRO A 394 -24.22 13.86 -2.12
N LYS A 395 -23.34 13.70 -3.11
CA LYS A 395 -23.41 14.44 -4.37
C LYS A 395 -23.79 13.51 -5.50
N TYR A 396 -24.82 13.87 -6.25
CA TYR A 396 -25.36 13.08 -7.34
C TYR A 396 -24.85 13.59 -8.70
N SER A 397 -24.38 12.66 -9.51
CA SER A 397 -24.02 12.88 -10.92
C SER A 397 -24.56 11.75 -11.79
N PHE A 398 -24.83 12.04 -13.05
CA PHE A 398 -25.46 11.11 -13.99
C PHE A 398 -24.61 11.04 -15.25
N ARG A 399 -24.40 9.83 -15.76
CA ARG A 399 -23.55 9.61 -16.93
C ARG A 399 -24.01 8.38 -17.70
N ARG A 400 -23.92 8.41 -19.02
CA ARG A 400 -24.03 7.22 -19.87
C ARG A 400 -22.81 6.32 -19.76
N LEU A 401 -23.04 5.03 -19.50
CA LEU A 401 -22.00 4.01 -19.30
C LEU A 401 -21.73 3.20 -20.57
N ASP A 402 -22.74 3.00 -21.43
CA ASP A 402 -22.55 2.38 -22.74
C ASP A 402 -21.93 3.37 -23.74
N SER A 403 -20.93 2.93 -24.50
CA SER A 403 -20.24 3.77 -25.47
C SER A 403 -21.09 3.99 -26.71
N ARG A 404 -21.60 5.22 -26.90
CA ARG A 404 -22.19 5.65 -28.18
C ARG A 404 -21.06 6.01 -29.15
N ILE A 405 -20.70 5.10 -30.05
CA ILE A 405 -19.78 5.40 -31.16
C ILE A 405 -20.64 5.82 -32.37
N PRO A 406 -20.66 7.10 -32.78
CA PRO A 406 -21.59 7.59 -33.82
C PRO A 406 -21.44 6.89 -35.17
N ASN A 407 -20.25 6.33 -35.46
CA ASN A 407 -19.91 5.75 -36.76
C ASN A 407 -19.79 4.21 -36.74
N ASN A 408 -20.07 3.55 -35.61
CA ASN A 408 -19.98 2.09 -35.51
C ASN A 408 -21.10 1.52 -34.62
N ASP A 409 -22.27 1.31 -35.22
CA ASP A 409 -23.50 0.89 -34.53
C ASP A 409 -23.71 -0.63 -34.61
N VAL A 410 -22.69 -1.42 -34.23
CA VAL A 410 -22.75 -2.90 -34.29
C VAL A 410 -23.70 -3.47 -33.23
N ALA A 411 -23.93 -2.75 -32.14
CA ALA A 411 -24.87 -3.13 -31.09
C ALA A 411 -25.41 -1.87 -30.38
N PRO A 412 -26.36 -1.14 -30.99
CA PRO A 412 -26.97 0.01 -30.34
C PRO A 412 -27.77 -0.41 -29.11
N GLY A 413 -27.49 0.24 -27.98
CA GLY A 413 -28.37 0.24 -26.81
C GLY A 413 -28.27 -1.02 -25.96
N TYR A 414 -29.39 -1.39 -25.34
CA TYR A 414 -29.46 -2.49 -24.38
C TYR A 414 -30.79 -3.24 -24.48
N ASN A 415 -30.69 -4.53 -24.75
CA ASN A 415 -31.84 -5.43 -24.84
C ASN A 415 -31.52 -6.82 -24.30
N PHE A 416 -32.56 -7.55 -23.91
CA PHE A 416 -32.46 -8.96 -23.54
C PHE A 416 -33.78 -9.68 -23.82
N ARG A 417 -33.72 -11.01 -23.85
CA ARG A 417 -34.89 -11.87 -24.07
C ARG A 417 -35.25 -12.63 -22.80
N PHE A 418 -36.54 -12.74 -22.53
CA PHE A 418 -37.08 -13.63 -21.50
C PHE A 418 -38.40 -14.23 -21.98
N ALA A 419 -38.78 -15.38 -21.41
CA ALA A 419 -40.03 -16.05 -21.78
C ALA A 419 -40.87 -16.31 -20.54
N LYS A 420 -42.20 -16.22 -20.70
CA LYS A 420 -43.17 -16.72 -19.72
C LYS A 420 -43.78 -18.00 -20.26
N TYR A 421 -43.72 -19.08 -19.49
CA TYR A 421 -44.21 -20.40 -19.86
C TYR A 421 -45.61 -20.62 -19.30
N TYR A 422 -46.44 -21.27 -20.10
CA TYR A 422 -47.85 -21.56 -19.83
C TYR A 422 -48.17 -22.99 -20.29
N MET A 423 -49.27 -23.53 -19.78
CA MET A 423 -49.81 -24.82 -20.23
C MET A 423 -51.25 -24.62 -20.70
N ASP A 424 -51.60 -25.23 -21.83
CA ASP A 424 -52.97 -25.25 -22.33
C ASP A 424 -53.81 -26.32 -21.61
N GLN A 425 -55.14 -26.30 -21.79
CA GLN A 425 -56.06 -27.28 -21.19
C GLN A 425 -55.76 -28.73 -21.61
N GLY A 426 -55.14 -28.92 -22.77
CA GLY A 426 -54.68 -30.22 -23.27
C GLY A 426 -53.33 -30.69 -22.75
N GLY A 427 -52.67 -29.93 -21.84
CA GLY A 427 -51.35 -30.26 -21.30
C GLY A 427 -50.17 -29.89 -22.21
N GLU A 428 -50.41 -29.22 -23.35
CA GLU A 428 -49.36 -28.71 -24.22
C GLU A 428 -48.70 -27.47 -23.64
N GLU A 429 -47.36 -27.47 -23.58
CA GLU A 429 -46.55 -26.33 -23.14
C GLU A 429 -46.41 -25.30 -24.25
N PHE A 430 -46.74 -24.05 -23.95
CA PHE A 430 -46.47 -22.91 -24.83
C PHE A 430 -45.83 -21.76 -24.04
N ARG A 431 -45.11 -20.88 -24.72
CA ARG A 431 -44.49 -19.72 -24.09
C ARG A 431 -44.83 -18.43 -24.82
N THR A 432 -44.79 -17.32 -24.11
CA THR A 432 -44.72 -15.99 -24.72
C THR A 432 -43.30 -15.49 -24.56
N LEU A 433 -42.64 -15.21 -25.69
CA LEU A 433 -41.29 -14.67 -25.74
C LEU A 433 -41.36 -13.14 -25.78
N PHE A 434 -40.53 -12.52 -24.96
CA PHE A 434 -40.39 -11.07 -24.86
C PHE A 434 -38.94 -10.72 -25.19
N LYS A 435 -38.74 -9.88 -26.20
CA LYS A 435 -37.51 -9.15 -26.39
C LYS A 435 -37.70 -7.75 -25.83
N ALA A 436 -37.06 -7.48 -24.71
CA ALA A 436 -37.19 -6.25 -23.96
C ALA A 436 -36.06 -5.28 -24.29
N TYR A 437 -36.43 -4.04 -24.57
CA TYR A 437 -35.54 -2.90 -24.70
C TYR A 437 -35.83 -1.92 -23.56
N GLY A 438 -34.78 -1.31 -23.04
CA GLY A 438 -34.97 -0.42 -21.90
C GLY A 438 -33.68 0.15 -21.36
N ILE A 439 -33.86 0.98 -20.35
CA ILE A 439 -32.76 1.69 -19.73
C ILE A 439 -32.40 0.97 -18.44
N ARG A 440 -31.14 0.55 -18.35
CA ARG A 440 -30.56 0.00 -17.13
C ARG A 440 -29.86 1.13 -16.37
N PHE A 441 -30.22 1.28 -15.10
CA PHE A 441 -29.62 2.26 -14.19
C PHE A 441 -28.76 1.55 -13.16
N ASP A 442 -27.45 1.80 -13.21
CA ASP A 442 -26.48 1.29 -12.24
C ASP A 442 -26.16 2.40 -11.22
N VAL A 443 -26.52 2.17 -9.95
CA VAL A 443 -26.22 3.06 -8.83
C VAL A 443 -24.82 2.75 -8.30
N ILE A 444 -23.89 3.65 -8.56
CA ILE A 444 -22.48 3.53 -8.20
C ILE A 444 -22.20 4.47 -7.03
N VAL A 445 -21.81 3.90 -5.89
CA VAL A 445 -21.52 4.66 -4.67
C VAL A 445 -20.04 4.56 -4.36
N PHE A 446 -19.39 5.70 -4.19
CA PHE A 446 -17.99 5.80 -3.81
C PHE A 446 -17.78 7.04 -2.94
N GLY A 447 -16.63 7.12 -2.30
CA GLY A 447 -16.29 8.23 -1.42
C GLY A 447 -15.27 7.82 -0.38
N THR A 448 -14.55 8.83 0.10
CA THR A 448 -13.58 8.69 1.17
C THR A 448 -13.95 9.64 2.31
N ALA A 449 -13.92 9.14 3.53
CA ALA A 449 -14.00 9.99 4.70
C ALA A 449 -12.60 10.29 5.24
N GLY A 450 -12.33 11.55 5.55
CA GLY A 450 -11.16 11.98 6.33
C GLY A 450 -11.59 12.37 7.74
N LYS A 451 -10.84 11.95 8.76
CA LYS A 451 -11.03 12.39 10.16
C LYS A 451 -9.68 12.63 10.80
N PHE A 452 -9.55 13.68 11.61
CA PHE A 452 -8.33 13.97 12.37
C PHE A 452 -7.78 12.72 13.10
N GLY A 453 -6.50 12.44 12.87
CA GLY A 453 -5.76 11.35 13.53
C GLY A 453 -4.41 11.84 14.03
N VAL A 454 -4.10 11.55 15.30
CA VAL A 454 -2.85 11.99 15.93
C VAL A 454 -1.63 11.33 15.26
N VAL A 455 -1.73 10.05 14.92
CA VAL A 455 -0.63 9.28 14.33
C VAL A 455 -0.19 9.86 12.98
N PRO A 456 -1.04 9.99 11.94
CA PRO A 456 -0.61 10.58 10.67
C PRO A 456 -0.21 12.04 10.84
N THR A 457 -0.82 12.78 11.77
CA THR A 457 -0.39 14.16 12.07
C THR A 457 1.06 14.21 12.52
N VAL A 458 1.45 13.40 13.52
CA VAL A 458 2.82 13.39 14.04
C VAL A 458 3.82 12.87 13.01
N VAL A 459 3.48 11.78 12.31
CA VAL A 459 4.37 11.18 11.30
C VAL A 459 4.57 12.12 10.12
N ASN A 460 3.48 12.66 9.55
CA ASN A 460 3.57 13.54 8.39
C ASN A 460 4.14 14.91 8.76
N LEU A 461 3.85 15.45 9.94
CA LEU A 461 4.48 16.67 10.42
C LEU A 461 5.98 16.46 10.69
N GLY A 462 6.37 15.34 11.30
CA GLY A 462 7.78 15.00 11.51
C GLY A 462 8.54 14.86 10.19
N ALA A 463 7.98 14.12 9.23
CA ALA A 463 8.52 14.01 7.88
C ALA A 463 8.59 15.38 7.18
N ALA A 464 7.57 16.22 7.33
CA ALA A 464 7.54 17.54 6.71
C ALA A 464 8.53 18.53 7.37
N LEU A 465 8.71 18.47 8.69
CA LEU A 465 9.72 19.27 9.40
C LEU A 465 11.14 18.86 9.04
N SER A 466 11.36 17.61 8.59
CA SER A 466 12.67 17.18 8.10
C SER A 466 13.16 18.00 6.90
N PHE A 467 12.25 18.61 6.11
CA PHE A 467 12.63 19.53 5.02
C PHE A 467 13.35 20.80 5.52
N LEU A 468 13.24 21.15 6.80
CA LEU A 468 14.03 22.24 7.39
C LEU A 468 15.54 21.95 7.35
N SER A 469 15.95 20.69 7.25
CA SER A 469 17.36 20.30 7.06
C SER A 469 17.95 20.79 5.73
N LEU A 470 17.11 21.12 4.74
CA LEU A 470 17.57 21.71 3.48
C LEU A 470 17.94 23.18 3.62
N VAL A 471 17.42 23.88 4.63
CA VAL A 471 17.63 25.32 4.80
C VAL A 471 19.11 25.65 5.05
N PRO A 472 19.84 24.97 5.98
CA PRO A 472 21.28 25.17 6.13
C PRO A 472 22.07 24.84 4.86
N LEU A 473 21.71 23.80 4.12
CA LEU A 473 22.42 23.40 2.89
C LEU A 473 22.34 24.49 1.80
N VAL A 474 21.14 25.05 1.60
CA VAL A 474 20.94 26.15 0.63
C VAL A 474 21.67 27.42 1.09
N ALA A 475 21.59 27.75 2.38
CA ALA A 475 22.29 28.90 2.94
C ALA A 475 23.81 28.76 2.84
N ASP A 476 24.34 27.56 3.11
CA ASP A 476 25.76 27.23 3.00
C ASP A 476 26.26 27.30 1.55
N TRP A 477 25.50 26.76 0.60
CA TRP A 477 25.80 26.85 -0.81
C TRP A 477 25.84 28.31 -1.27
N PHE A 478 24.85 29.12 -0.89
CA PHE A 478 24.80 30.55 -1.17
C PHE A 478 25.99 31.29 -0.53
N LEU A 479 26.33 30.95 0.71
CA LEU A 479 27.40 31.60 1.47
C LEU A 479 28.78 31.33 0.87
N LEU A 480 29.04 30.09 0.44
CA LEU A 480 30.33 29.69 -0.12
C LEU A 480 30.48 30.05 -1.61
N THR A 481 29.37 30.28 -2.32
CA THR A 481 29.40 30.52 -3.77
C THR A 481 29.14 31.98 -4.14
N CYS A 482 28.16 32.64 -3.51
CA CYS A 482 27.64 33.94 -3.94
C CYS A 482 28.17 35.14 -3.13
N LEU A 483 28.61 34.94 -1.88
CA LEU A 483 29.10 36.05 -1.05
C LEU A 483 30.52 36.47 -1.42
N ARG A 484 30.75 37.78 -1.47
CA ARG A 484 32.05 38.38 -1.81
C ARG A 484 33.19 38.02 -0.84
N LYS A 485 32.86 37.65 0.40
CA LYS A 485 33.81 37.21 1.45
C LYS A 485 33.87 35.68 1.63
N LYS A 486 33.56 34.90 0.59
CA LYS A 486 33.51 33.43 0.65
C LYS A 486 34.76 32.76 1.23
N ASP A 487 35.95 33.26 0.91
CA ASP A 487 37.21 32.66 1.37
C ASP A 487 37.41 32.79 2.89
N LEU A 488 36.93 33.90 3.47
CA LEU A 488 36.92 34.11 4.92
C LEU A 488 36.00 33.11 5.62
N TYR A 489 34.80 32.89 5.06
CA TYR A 489 33.83 31.95 5.62
C TYR A 489 34.29 30.50 5.48
N SER A 490 34.89 30.12 4.35
CA SER A 490 35.44 28.78 4.13
C SER A 490 36.51 28.42 5.16
N ARG A 491 37.43 29.35 5.47
CA ARG A 491 38.48 29.14 6.48
C ARG A 491 37.97 28.91 7.90
N HIS A 492 36.87 29.55 8.28
CA HIS A 492 36.28 29.39 9.61
C HIS A 492 35.35 28.19 9.71
N LYS A 493 34.85 27.68 8.58
CA LYS A 493 33.97 26.51 8.54
C LYS A 493 34.73 25.19 8.43
N VAL A 494 35.85 25.17 7.70
CA VAL A 494 36.63 23.96 7.42
C VAL A 494 38.01 24.07 8.03
N SER A 495 38.30 23.22 9.01
CA SER A 495 39.65 22.98 9.52
C SER A 495 40.26 21.79 8.80
N TYR A 496 41.36 22.00 8.08
CA TYR A 496 42.14 20.90 7.50
C TYR A 496 43.07 20.33 8.57
N LEU A 497 42.85 19.08 8.96
CA LEU A 497 43.81 18.33 9.78
C LEU A 497 44.85 17.75 8.83
N ARG A 498 46.12 18.08 9.04
CA ARG A 498 47.25 17.36 8.43
C ARG A 498 47.60 16.23 9.39
N GLU A 499 47.64 15.00 8.90
CA GLU A 499 48.33 13.91 9.61
C GLU A 499 49.83 14.23 9.52
N ASP A 500 50.33 14.94 10.52
CA ASP A 500 51.78 15.06 10.72
C ASP A 500 52.26 13.72 11.29
N THR A 501 52.83 12.90 10.41
CA THR A 501 53.77 11.86 10.83
C THR A 501 55.02 12.58 11.29
N ASP A 502 55.37 12.42 12.57
CA ASP A 502 56.50 13.00 13.31
C ASP A 502 56.22 14.32 14.05
N SER A 503 55.71 14.21 15.29
CA SER A 503 56.35 14.88 16.44
C SER A 503 55.72 14.45 17.77
N GLU A 504 56.60 14.18 18.74
CA GLU A 504 56.35 13.89 20.15
C GLU A 504 55.55 15.00 20.85
N GLY A 505 54.95 14.63 21.99
CA GLY A 505 53.95 15.40 22.72
C GLY A 505 54.22 16.90 22.92
N GLU A 506 53.26 17.70 22.47
CA GLU A 506 52.93 18.98 23.10
C GLU A 506 51.43 19.01 23.42
N THR A 507 51.13 19.17 24.71
CA THR A 507 49.79 19.41 25.22
C THR A 507 49.28 20.77 24.72
N MET A 508 48.26 20.73 23.85
CA MET A 508 47.61 21.94 23.34
C MET A 508 46.73 22.59 24.43
N HIS A 509 47.36 23.39 25.31
CA HIS A 509 46.62 24.33 26.15
C HIS A 509 46.03 25.43 25.29
N THR A 510 44.75 25.29 24.93
CA THR A 510 43.99 26.40 24.36
C THR A 510 43.30 27.14 25.50
N ILE A 511 43.94 28.20 25.99
CA ILE A 511 43.32 29.17 26.90
C ILE A 511 42.36 30.02 26.06
N PHE A 512 41.07 30.04 26.40
CA PHE A 512 40.20 31.14 25.99
C PHE A 512 39.42 31.69 27.17
N GLY A 513 39.67 32.98 27.41
CA GLY A 513 39.02 33.80 28.38
C GLY A 513 37.55 34.05 28.05
N THR A 514 36.80 34.22 29.13
CA THR A 514 35.44 34.73 29.15
C THR A 514 35.43 36.22 28.78
N LYS A 515 34.51 36.59 27.88
CA LYS A 515 33.86 37.90 27.88
C LYS A 515 32.37 37.69 27.78
#